data_AF-A0A3M1F4U6-F1
#
_entry.id   AF-A0A3M1F4U6-F1
#
_cell.length_a   1.000
_cell.length_b   1.000
_cell.length_c   1.000
_cell.angle_alpha   90.00
_cell.angle_beta   90.00
_cell.angle_gamma   90.00
#
_symmetry.space_group_name_H-M   'P 1'
#
loop_
_entity.id
_entity.type
_entity.pdbx_description
1 polymer ?
#
loop_
_entity_poly.entity_id
_entity_poly.type
_entity_poly.pdbx_seq_one_letter_code
_entity_poly.pdbx_strand_id
1 'polypeptide(L)' 'MEAYRCEHCGAVVKSEPKVCPLCYAKKGFVKVDVDDPPRDDEFTKKYEEVVEALEKYEEGAPHEKACFGDED' A
#
# COMPACT_ATOMS: atom_id res chain seq x y z
N MET A 1 -2.20 16.47 9.43
CA MET A 1 -1.57 15.49 10.36
C MET A 1 -0.07 15.70 10.27
N GLU A 2 0.62 15.91 11.39
CA GLU A 2 2.06 16.18 11.35
C GLU A 2 2.84 14.89 11.04
N ALA A 3 3.64 14.91 9.97
CA ALA A 3 4.54 13.81 9.61
C ALA A 3 5.95 14.34 9.30
N TYR A 4 6.92 13.45 9.16
CA TYR A 4 8.31 13.77 8.88
C TYR A 4 8.74 13.07 7.61
N ARG A 5 9.27 13.84 6.66
CA ARG A 5 9.81 13.34 5.40
C ARG A 5 11.33 13.28 5.46
N CYS A 6 11.90 12.12 5.15
CA CYS A 6 13.34 11.98 4.98
C CYS A 6 13.80 12.69 3.70
N GLU A 7 14.77 13.58 3.80
CA GLU A 7 15.34 14.31 2.66
C GLU A 7 16.16 13.40 1.74
N HIS A 8 16.64 12.26 2.26
CA HIS A 8 17.53 11.37 1.53
C HIS A 8 16.81 10.38 0.61
N CYS A 9 15.64 9.88 1.02
CA CYS A 9 14.87 8.89 0.25
C CYS A 9 13.40 9.28 0.04
N GLY A 10 12.94 10.40 0.62
CA GLY A 10 11.55 10.85 0.53
C GLY A 10 10.57 10.10 1.42
N ALA A 11 11.01 9.13 2.21
CA ALA A 11 10.16 8.37 3.13
C ALA A 11 9.39 9.29 4.10
N VAL A 12 8.08 9.10 4.20
CA VAL A 12 7.23 9.84 5.14
C VAL A 12 6.90 8.94 6.32
N VAL A 13 7.15 9.43 7.53
CA VAL A 13 6.83 8.72 8.77
C VAL A 13 6.00 9.61 9.69
N LYS A 14 5.08 9.00 10.45
CA LYS A 14 4.14 9.73 11.32
C LYS A 14 4.79 10.31 12.59
N SER A 15 6.01 9.88 12.94
CA SER A 15 6.72 10.30 14.16
C SER A 15 8.16 10.64 13.82
N GLU A 16 8.77 11.65 14.47
CA GLU A 16 10.15 12.05 14.23
C GLU A 16 11.12 10.90 14.52
N PRO A 17 11.72 10.26 13.51
CA PRO A 17 12.61 9.15 13.75
C PRO A 17 14.06 9.67 13.86
N LYS A 18 14.85 9.08 14.76
CA LYS A 18 16.31 9.37 14.80
C LYS A 18 17.06 8.78 13.59
N VAL A 19 16.45 7.79 12.93
CA VAL A 19 17.02 7.03 11.82
C VAL A 19 15.92 6.69 10.84
N CYS A 20 16.14 6.89 9.54
CA CYS A 20 15.15 6.54 8.53
C CYS A 20 14.95 5.02 8.48
N PRO A 21 13.71 4.49 8.57
CA PRO A 21 13.48 3.06 8.51
C PRO A 21 13.77 2.45 7.14
N LEU A 22 13.82 3.27 6.08
CA LEU A 22 14.04 2.81 4.71
C LEU A 22 15.51 2.92 4.28
N CYS A 23 16.15 4.07 4.50
CA CYS A 23 17.53 4.30 4.06
C CYS A 23 18.56 4.36 5.19
N TYR A 24 18.13 4.19 6.45
CA TYR A 24 18.98 4.24 7.64
C TYR A 24 19.80 5.53 7.83
N ALA A 25 19.47 6.59 7.09
CA ALA A 25 20.05 7.91 7.28
C ALA A 25 19.65 8.48 8.65
N LYS A 26 20.63 9.04 9.38
CA LYS A 26 20.44 9.54 10.76
C LYS A 26 20.10 11.04 10.83
N LYS A 27 20.10 11.74 9.70
CA LYS A 27 19.91 13.19 9.59
C LYS A 27 19.13 13.52 8.31
N GLY A 28 18.44 14.66 8.31
CA GLY A 28 17.66 15.15 7.17
C GLY A 28 16.21 14.68 7.21
N PHE A 29 15.47 15.14 8.22
CA PHE A 29 14.01 14.99 8.28
C PHE A 29 13.39 16.38 8.30
N VAL A 30 12.47 16.61 7.37
CA VAL A 30 11.68 17.85 7.31
C VAL A 30 10.27 17.55 7.78
N LYS A 31 9.74 18.42 8.63
CA LYS A 31 8.36 18.34 9.07
C LYS A 31 7.46 18.71 7.90
N VAL A 32 6.53 17.84 7.56
CA VAL A 32 5.54 18.03 6.51
C VAL A 32 4.16 17.90 7.13
N ASP A 33 3.26 18.82 6.77
CA ASP A 33 1.86 18.63 7.06
C ASP A 33 1.27 17.74 5.97
N VAL A 34 0.81 16.56 6.38
CA VAL A 34 0.13 15.64 5.48
C VAL A 34 -1.34 15.79 5.80
N ASP A 35 -2.07 16.41 4.87
CA ASP A 35 -3.52 16.37 4.91
C ASP A 35 -3.92 14.90 4.73
N ASP A 36 -4.64 14.34 5.70
CA ASP A 36 -5.25 13.03 5.50
C ASP A 36 -6.27 13.26 4.39
N PRO A 37 -6.08 12.70 3.18
CA PRO A 37 -7.00 12.99 2.09
C PRO A 37 -8.40 12.65 2.60
N PRO A 38 -9.39 13.54 2.42
CA PRO A 38 -10.74 13.23 2.84
C PRO A 38 -11.07 11.87 2.25
N ARG A 39 -11.47 10.94 3.13
CA ARG A 39 -11.85 9.59 2.74
C ARG A 39 -13.02 9.78 1.79
N ASP A 40 -12.73 9.78 0.50
CA ASP A 40 -13.75 9.96 -0.53
C ASP A 40 -14.60 8.68 -0.46
N ASP A 41 -15.76 8.76 0.19
CA ASP A 41 -16.67 7.63 0.39
C ASP A 41 -17.00 6.96 -0.95
N GLU A 42 -17.02 7.71 -2.05
CA GLU A 42 -17.22 7.18 -3.40
C GLU A 42 -16.04 6.32 -3.88
N PHE A 43 -14.80 6.70 -3.57
CA PHE A 43 -13.61 5.91 -3.91
C PHE A 43 -13.55 4.63 -3.08
N THR A 44 -13.89 4.73 -1.79
CA THR A 44 -13.92 3.58 -0.86
C THR A 44 -14.94 2.55 -1.35
N LYS A 45 -16.14 3.00 -1.73
CA LYS A 45 -17.18 2.12 -2.24
C LYS A 45 -16.78 1.43 -3.55
N LYS A 46 -16.20 2.15 -4.51
CA LYS A 46 -15.69 1.55 -5.77
C LYS A 46 -14.58 0.53 -5.51
N TYR A 47 -13.69 0.80 -4.55
CA TYR A 47 -12.65 -0.14 -4.16
C TYR A 47 -13.25 -1.42 -3.55
N GLU A 48 -14.24 -1.29 -2.65
CA GLU A 48 -14.96 -2.42 -2.07
C GLU A 48 -15.71 -3.24 -3.13
N GLU A 49 -16.39 -2.59 -4.08
CA GLU A 49 -17.08 -3.27 -5.19
C GLU A 49 -16.10 -4.06 -6.09
N VAL A 50 -14.91 -3.52 -6.35
CA VAL A 50 -13.88 -4.22 -7.15
C VAL A 50 -13.28 -5.40 -6.38
N VAL A 51 -13.04 -5.25 -5.08
CA VAL A 51 -12.55 -6.35 -4.22
C VAL A 51 -13.58 -7.47 -4.16
N GLU A 52 -14.86 -7.15 -3.91
CA GLU A 52 -15.93 -8.15 -3.87
C GLU A 52 -16.11 -8.87 -5.22
N ALA A 53 -15.96 -8.15 -6.34
CA ALA A 53 -16.01 -8.73 -7.68
C ALA A 53 -14.83 -9.69 -7.95
N LEU A 54 -13.63 -9.38 -7.44
CA LEU A 54 -12.46 -10.25 -7.54
C LEU A 54 -12.64 -11.52 -6.70
N GLU A 55 -13.12 -11.40 -5.46
CA GLU A 55 -13.38 -12.55 -4.59
C GLU A 55 -14.45 -13.48 -5.19
N LYS A 56 -15.51 -12.92 -5.78
CA LYS A 56 -16.53 -13.71 -6.50
C LYS A 56 -15.99 -14.37 -7.78
N TYR A 57 -15.05 -13.73 -8.46
CA TYR A 57 -14.38 -14.32 -9.62
C TYR A 57 -13.48 -15.49 -9.21
N GLU A 58 -12.79 -15.42 -8.06
CA GLU A 58 -12.02 -16.53 -7.51
C GLU A 58 -12.92 -17.68 -7.03
N GLU A 59 -14.09 -17.39 -6.46
CA GLU A 59 -15.06 -18.41 -6.02
C GLU A 59 -15.79 -19.09 -7.21
N GLY A 60 -15.92 -18.38 -8.34
CA GLY A 60 -16.56 -18.87 -9.56
C GLY A 60 -15.60 -19.44 -10.61
N ALA A 61 -14.29 -19.23 -10.47
CA ALA A 61 -13.30 -19.89 -11.30
C ALA A 61 -13.16 -21.35 -10.82
N PRO A 62 -13.29 -22.36 -11.71
CA PRO A 62 -12.72 -23.64 -11.36
C PRO A 62 -11.26 -23.36 -11.04
N HIS A 63 -10.85 -23.59 -9.80
CA HIS A 63 -9.44 -23.78 -9.48
C HIS A 63 -9.00 -24.90 -10.43
N GLU A 64 -8.46 -24.52 -11.59
CA GLU A 64 -7.77 -25.43 -12.48
C GLU A 64 -6.54 -25.84 -11.66
N LYS A 65 -6.77 -26.84 -10.79
CA LYS A 65 -5.72 -27.70 -10.27
C LYS A 65 -4.89 -27.99 -11.49
N ALA A 66 -3.62 -27.61 -11.43
CA ALA A 66 -2.59 -28.08 -12.32
C ALA A 66 -2.93 -29.49 -12.82
N CYS A 67 -3.36 -29.59 -14.07
CA CYS A 67 -3.61 -30.85 -14.74
C CYS A 67 -3.05 -30.74 -16.15
N PHE A 68 -1.83 -31.27 -16.25
CA PHE A 68 -1.17 -31.82 -17.43
C PHE A 68 -0.52 -30.86 -18.43
N GLY A 69 0.81 -30.73 -18.30
CA GLY A 69 1.72 -30.87 -19.43
C GLY A 69 2.55 -32.13 -19.22
N ASP A 70 2.38 -33.11 -20.11
CA ASP A 70 3.09 -34.41 -20.21
C ASP A 70 4.56 -34.23 -20.67
N GLU A 71 5.34 -35.34 -20.72
CA GLU A 71 6.73 -35.56 -21.22
C GLU A 71 7.83 -35.55 -20.13
N ASP A 72 8.59 -36.62 -19.85
CA ASP A 72 8.87 -37.94 -20.46
C ASP A 72 9.28 -38.96 -19.36
#